data_AF-A0A2C9K2T2-F1
#
_entry.id   AF-A0A2C9K2T2-F1
#
_cell.length_a   1.000
_cell.length_b   1.000
_cell.length_c   1.000
_cell.angle_alpha   90.00
_cell.angle_beta   90.00
_cell.angle_gamma   90.00
#
_symmetry.space_group_name_H-M   'P 1'
#
loop_
_entity.id
_entity.type
_entity.pdbx_description
1 polymer ?
#
loop_
_entity_poly.entity_id
_entity_poly.type
_entity_poly.pdbx_seq_one_letter_code
_entity_poly.pdbx_strand_id
1 'polypeptide(L)'
;MASNDIGDWYRSIPQISKYWFTGSVVVPLIGRLGLISHLRFLLDFNSLIYRFQIWRPITAVLFYPISGPKGFHYLMNLYFLYTYSTRLETDTFSGSPADYAFMLIFNWICLVIIGLVAELPLLMDPMVLSVLYVWCQLNKDQVISFWFGTRFKAMYLPWVLFAFNLIIGSGGMMELFGIVVGHLYFFLMFKYPQDFGGAQLLSVPNILNKWFPRRQGGSGGFGQAPPVRRRPDNGGNDGGGWRGHNWGAGHQLGGN
;
A
#
# COMPACT_ATOMS: atom_id res chain seq x y z
N MET A 1 18.16 27.43 19.38
CA MET A 1 18.29 26.63 18.15
C MET A 1 16.88 26.35 17.67
N ALA A 2 16.44 26.97 16.58
CA ALA A 2 15.15 26.62 15.99
C ALA A 2 15.21 25.14 15.63
N SER A 3 14.41 24.30 16.29
CA SER A 3 14.17 22.94 15.84
C SER A 3 13.73 23.04 14.38
N ASN A 4 14.33 22.23 13.52
CA ASN A 4 13.92 22.16 12.13
C ASN A 4 12.59 21.42 12.08
N ASP A 5 11.48 22.07 12.44
CA ASP A 5 10.15 21.46 12.57
C ASP A 5 9.72 20.75 11.28
N ILE A 6 10.12 21.29 10.12
CA ILE A 6 9.92 20.66 8.80
C ILE A 6 10.77 19.40 8.65
N GLY A 7 12.02 19.44 9.10
CA GLY A 7 12.92 18.29 9.07
C GLY A 7 12.44 17.17 9.97
N ASP A 8 11.90 17.51 11.14
CA ASP A 8 11.38 16.55 12.10
C ASP A 8 10.05 15.95 11.63
N TRP A 9 9.17 16.78 11.04
CA TRP A 9 7.99 16.30 10.33
C TRP A 9 8.36 15.33 9.20
N TYR A 10 9.30 15.70 8.33
CA TYR A 10 9.71 14.85 7.21
C TYR A 10 10.37 13.54 7.67
N ARG A 11 11.10 13.59 8.80
CA ARG A 11 11.65 12.39 9.46
C ARG A 11 10.56 11.49 10.02
N SER A 12 9.47 12.04 10.54
CA SER A 12 8.33 11.29 11.08
C SER A 12 7.61 10.42 10.05
N ILE A 13 7.68 10.78 8.76
CA ILE A 13 7.03 10.00 7.70
C ILE A 13 7.69 8.60 7.62
N PRO A 14 6.89 7.52 7.58
CA PRO A 14 7.37 6.16 7.30
C PRO A 14 8.19 6.06 6.02
N GLN A 15 9.05 5.04 5.92
CA GLN A 15 10.10 4.99 4.89
C GLN A 15 9.52 4.89 3.48
N ILE A 16 8.58 3.96 3.23
CA ILE A 16 8.09 3.69 1.88
C ILE A 16 7.19 4.84 1.41
N SER A 17 6.28 5.28 2.27
CA SER A 17 5.41 6.44 2.05
C SER A 17 6.20 7.72 1.78
N LYS A 18 7.33 7.91 2.47
CA LYS A 18 8.24 9.04 2.26
C LYS A 18 8.88 9.03 0.87
N TYR A 19 9.40 7.88 0.42
CA TYR A 19 9.98 7.78 -0.92
C TYR A 19 8.93 8.00 -2.01
N TRP A 20 7.73 7.45 -1.84
CA TRP A 20 6.66 7.65 -2.81
C TRP A 20 6.17 9.10 -2.85
N PHE A 21 5.94 9.72 -1.68
CA PHE A 21 5.55 11.13 -1.58
C PHE A 21 6.60 12.05 -2.17
N THR A 22 7.88 11.86 -1.83
CA THR A 22 8.97 12.70 -2.37
C THR A 22 9.16 12.52 -3.86
N GLY A 23 9.09 11.29 -4.38
CA GLY A 23 9.10 11.05 -5.83
C GLY A 23 7.96 11.79 -6.52
N SER A 24 6.76 11.76 -5.93
CA SER A 24 5.56 12.42 -6.46
C SER A 24 5.62 13.96 -6.40
N VAL A 25 6.53 14.54 -5.61
CA VAL A 25 6.79 15.99 -5.59
C VAL A 25 7.94 16.36 -6.52
N VAL A 26 9.04 15.62 -6.46
CA VAL A 26 10.28 15.92 -7.19
C VAL A 26 10.10 15.73 -8.69
N VAL A 27 9.45 14.63 -9.13
CA VAL A 27 9.31 14.31 -10.55
C VAL A 27 8.46 15.36 -11.29
N PRO A 28 7.28 15.78 -10.78
CA PRO A 28 6.52 16.88 -11.38
C PRO A 28 7.27 18.22 -11.41
N LEU A 29 8.06 18.53 -10.37
CA LEU A 29 8.89 19.74 -10.34
C LEU A 29 9.98 19.72 -11.41
N ILE A 30 10.67 18.59 -11.60
CA ILE A 30 11.65 18.42 -12.68
C ILE A 30 10.99 18.62 -14.05
N GLY A 31 9.79 18.08 -14.25
CA GLY A 31 9.00 18.32 -15.47
C GLY A 31 8.64 19.79 -15.67
N ARG A 32 8.29 20.50 -14.59
CA ARG A 32 7.97 21.93 -14.62
C ARG A 32 9.18 22.82 -14.93
N LEU A 33 10.37 22.45 -14.45
CA LEU A 33 11.63 23.14 -14.75
C LEU A 33 12.09 22.93 -16.20
N GLY A 34 11.41 22.08 -16.98
CA GLY A 34 11.73 21.85 -18.39
C GLY A 34 13.01 21.05 -18.61
N LEU A 35 13.59 20.46 -17.56
CA LEU A 35 14.81 19.64 -17.64
C LEU A 35 14.61 18.40 -18.52
N ILE A 36 13.38 17.88 -18.57
CA ILE A 36 13.02 16.68 -19.34
C ILE A 36 11.67 16.94 -20.02
N SER A 37 11.53 16.55 -21.30
CA SER A 37 10.28 16.67 -22.05
C SER A 37 9.14 15.90 -21.38
N HIS A 38 7.97 16.55 -21.27
CA HIS A 38 6.74 16.02 -20.66
C HIS A 38 6.35 14.65 -21.25
N LEU A 39 6.60 14.44 -22.54
CA LEU A 39 6.28 13.21 -23.27
C LEU A 39 7.11 11.99 -22.83
N ARG A 40 8.23 12.19 -22.12
CA ARG A 40 9.06 11.09 -21.60
C ARG A 40 8.53 10.51 -20.30
N PHE A 41 7.69 11.26 -19.58
CA PHE A 41 7.06 10.81 -18.33
C PHE A 41 5.77 10.04 -18.58
N LEU A 42 5.16 10.20 -19.75
CA LEU A 42 3.93 9.51 -20.12
C LEU A 42 4.20 8.04 -20.42
N LEU A 43 3.26 7.19 -20.03
CA LEU A 43 3.23 5.80 -20.44
C LEU A 43 2.88 5.73 -21.93
N ASP A 44 3.72 5.06 -22.71
CA ASP A 44 3.49 4.79 -24.13
C ASP A 44 3.87 3.33 -24.43
N PHE A 45 2.93 2.58 -24.98
CA PHE A 45 3.06 1.15 -25.29
C PHE A 45 4.17 0.90 -26.30
N ASN A 46 4.21 1.70 -27.37
CA ASN A 46 5.15 1.49 -28.46
C ASN A 46 6.59 1.73 -28.00
N SER A 47 6.82 2.83 -27.28
CA SER A 47 8.14 3.13 -26.70
C SER A 47 8.58 2.13 -25.62
N LEU A 48 7.64 1.56 -24.86
CA LEU A 48 7.98 0.61 -23.81
C LEU A 48 8.45 -0.74 -24.39
N ILE A 49 7.72 -1.29 -25.36
CA ILE A 49 7.99 -2.63 -25.90
C ILE A 49 9.07 -2.59 -26.97
N TYR A 50 9.02 -1.63 -27.90
CA TYR A 50 9.96 -1.59 -29.03
C TYR A 50 11.27 -0.86 -28.70
N ARG A 51 11.30 0.00 -27.67
CA ARG A 51 12.50 0.77 -27.29
C ARG A 51 12.98 0.49 -25.86
N PHE A 52 12.41 -0.51 -25.17
CA PHE A 52 12.80 -0.94 -23.82
C PHE A 52 12.93 0.20 -22.80
N GLN A 53 12.03 1.19 -22.84
CA GLN A 53 12.07 2.35 -21.94
C GLN A 53 11.44 2.03 -20.57
N ILE A 54 12.13 1.20 -19.77
CA ILE A 54 11.65 0.64 -18.48
C ILE A 54 11.40 1.72 -17.41
N TRP A 55 11.96 2.91 -17.55
CA TRP A 55 11.69 4.01 -16.61
C TRP A 55 10.29 4.61 -16.75
N ARG A 56 9.62 4.46 -17.90
CA ARG A 56 8.32 5.10 -18.18
C ARG A 56 7.21 4.72 -17.20
N PRO A 57 7.00 3.44 -16.85
CA PRO A 57 5.93 3.06 -15.93
C PRO A 57 6.18 3.55 -14.49
N ILE A 58 7.45 3.71 -14.10
CA ILE A 58 7.81 4.30 -12.82
C ILE A 58 7.50 5.79 -12.84
N THR A 59 7.92 6.49 -13.89
CA THR A 59 7.64 7.92 -14.01
C THR A 59 6.15 8.22 -14.18
N ALA A 60 5.37 7.35 -14.83
CA ALA A 60 3.94 7.55 -15.05
C ALA A 60 3.13 7.53 -13.73
N VAL A 61 3.63 6.85 -12.69
CA VAL A 61 3.02 6.86 -11.36
C VAL A 61 3.43 8.09 -10.55
N LEU A 62 4.67 8.54 -10.70
CA LEU A 62 5.21 9.67 -9.92
C LEU A 62 4.93 11.03 -10.55
N PHE A 63 4.68 11.07 -11.85
CA PHE A 63 4.45 12.31 -12.58
C PHE A 63 2.97 12.66 -12.63
N TYR A 64 2.68 13.93 -12.37
CA TYR A 64 1.38 14.53 -12.61
C TYR A 64 1.54 15.95 -13.15
N PRO A 65 0.78 16.35 -14.19
CA PRO A 65 0.90 17.67 -14.78
C PRO A 65 0.40 18.75 -13.82
N ILE A 66 1.31 19.57 -13.29
CA ILE A 66 1.01 20.71 -12.40
C ILE A 66 0.49 21.94 -13.19
N SER A 67 0.47 21.89 -14.52
CA SER A 67 0.13 23.05 -15.35
C SER A 67 -1.38 23.33 -15.37
N GLY A 68 -1.78 24.56 -14.99
CA GLY A 68 -3.13 25.08 -15.18
C GLY A 68 -4.16 24.65 -14.11
N PRO A 69 -5.46 24.54 -14.47
CA PRO A 69 -6.55 24.20 -13.53
C PRO A 69 -6.38 22.85 -12.80
N LYS A 70 -5.51 21.97 -13.30
CA LYS A 70 -5.23 20.64 -12.74
C LYS A 70 -4.35 20.67 -11.48
N GLY A 71 -3.75 21.81 -11.14
CA GLY A 71 -2.88 21.94 -9.96
C GLY A 71 -3.58 21.68 -8.63
N PHE A 72 -4.87 22.02 -8.51
CA PHE A 72 -5.64 21.70 -7.31
C PHE A 72 -5.87 20.19 -7.14
N HIS A 73 -6.25 19.50 -8.23
CA HIS A 73 -6.40 18.04 -8.23
C HIS A 73 -5.09 17.33 -7.86
N TYR A 74 -3.97 17.82 -8.37
CA TYR A 74 -2.63 17.34 -7.98
C TYR A 74 -2.40 17.43 -6.47
N LEU A 75 -2.62 18.61 -5.86
CA LEU A 75 -2.43 18.81 -4.43
C LEU A 75 -3.33 17.89 -3.60
N MET A 76 -4.55 17.67 -4.07
CA MET A 76 -5.47 16.75 -3.42
C MET A 76 -5.00 15.30 -3.49
N ASN A 77 -4.53 14.85 -4.66
CA ASN A 77 -3.95 13.52 -4.78
C ASN A 77 -2.68 13.37 -3.96
N LEU A 78 -1.87 14.42 -3.83
CA LEU A 78 -0.69 14.42 -2.97
C LEU A 78 -1.08 14.32 -1.49
N TYR A 79 -2.15 15.02 -1.07
CA TYR A 79 -2.70 14.91 0.29
C TYR A 79 -3.26 13.51 0.58
N PHE A 80 -4.01 12.92 -0.36
CA PHE A 80 -4.54 11.57 -0.22
C PHE A 80 -3.43 10.53 -0.20
N LEU A 81 -2.43 10.66 -1.07
CA LEU A 81 -1.23 9.85 -1.06
C LEU A 81 -0.61 9.92 0.33
N TYR A 82 -0.23 11.10 0.80
CA TYR A 82 0.38 11.26 2.12
C TYR A 82 -0.47 10.64 3.24
N THR A 83 -1.75 10.97 3.31
CA THR A 83 -2.63 10.57 4.43
C THR A 83 -2.88 9.07 4.46
N TYR A 84 -3.27 8.46 3.33
CA TYR A 84 -3.65 7.05 3.31
C TYR A 84 -2.46 6.11 3.19
N SER A 85 -1.40 6.53 2.49
CA SER A 85 -0.13 5.80 2.43
C SER A 85 0.47 5.67 3.83
N THR A 86 0.57 6.78 4.57
CA THR A 86 1.17 6.76 5.90
C THR A 86 0.34 5.93 6.87
N ARG A 87 -0.99 6.08 6.90
CA ARG A 87 -1.88 5.25 7.74
C ARG A 87 -1.78 3.77 7.42
N LEU A 88 -1.67 3.38 6.15
CA LEU A 88 -1.48 1.97 5.80
C LEU A 88 -0.14 1.44 6.30
N GLU A 89 0.95 2.19 6.12
CA GLU A 89 2.28 1.76 6.56
C GLU A 89 2.43 1.75 8.10
N THR A 90 1.78 2.69 8.82
CA THR A 90 1.86 2.78 10.28
C THR A 90 0.86 1.91 11.02
N ASP A 91 -0.38 1.82 10.54
CA ASP A 91 -1.48 1.21 11.30
C ASP A 91 -1.68 -0.24 10.86
N THR A 92 -1.89 -0.43 9.55
CA THR A 92 -2.27 -1.72 8.98
C THR A 92 -1.08 -2.66 8.82
N PHE A 93 0.01 -2.19 8.22
CA PHE A 93 1.22 -2.97 7.96
C PHE A 93 2.29 -2.72 9.02
N SER A 94 1.85 -2.42 10.25
CA SER A 94 2.74 -2.14 11.37
C SER A 94 3.65 -3.35 11.65
N GLY A 95 4.96 -3.15 11.47
CA GLY A 95 5.97 -4.20 11.69
C GLY A 95 6.31 -5.07 10.47
N SER A 96 5.57 -4.99 9.36
CA SER A 96 5.89 -5.66 8.10
C SER A 96 5.93 -4.69 6.90
N PRO A 97 6.93 -3.79 6.84
CA PRO A 97 7.10 -2.87 5.70
C PRO A 97 7.20 -3.59 4.34
N ALA A 98 7.68 -4.85 4.32
CA ALA A 98 7.70 -5.71 3.14
C ALA A 98 6.29 -5.97 2.57
N ASP A 99 5.28 -6.15 3.41
CA ASP A 99 3.91 -6.45 2.98
C ASP A 99 3.26 -5.20 2.35
N TYR A 100 3.54 -4.02 2.92
CA TYR A 100 3.12 -2.75 2.34
C TYR A 100 3.78 -2.47 0.98
N ALA A 101 5.10 -2.68 0.88
CA ALA A 101 5.81 -2.55 -0.40
C ALA A 101 5.28 -3.55 -1.44
N PHE A 102 4.95 -4.78 -1.03
CA PHE A 102 4.36 -5.77 -1.92
C PHE A 102 2.99 -5.31 -2.46
N MET A 103 2.12 -4.76 -1.60
CA MET A 103 0.84 -4.18 -2.03
C MET A 103 1.04 -3.08 -3.08
N LEU A 104 1.98 -2.15 -2.84
CA LEU A 104 2.28 -1.09 -3.81
C LEU A 104 2.78 -1.66 -5.14
N ILE A 105 3.70 -2.63 -5.11
CA ILE A 105 4.22 -3.26 -6.33
C ILE A 105 3.12 -4.02 -7.07
N PHE A 106 2.26 -4.75 -6.35
CA PHE A 106 1.13 -5.46 -6.94
C PHE A 106 0.17 -4.49 -7.65
N ASN A 107 -0.27 -3.44 -6.95
CA ASN A 107 -1.15 -2.44 -7.52
C ASN A 107 -0.49 -1.75 -8.72
N TRP A 108 0.79 -1.43 -8.62
CA TRP A 108 1.55 -0.84 -9.71
C TRP A 108 1.60 -1.74 -10.94
N ILE A 109 1.95 -3.03 -10.80
CA ILE A 109 2.00 -3.97 -11.92
C ILE A 109 0.63 -4.10 -12.59
N CYS A 110 -0.44 -4.26 -11.81
CA CYS A 110 -1.80 -4.32 -12.34
C CYS A 110 -2.16 -3.05 -13.12
N LEU A 111 -1.84 -1.88 -12.59
CA LEU A 111 -2.10 -0.60 -13.25
C LEU A 111 -1.24 -0.37 -14.49
N VAL A 112 -0.01 -0.87 -14.52
CA VAL A 112 0.83 -0.83 -15.72
C VAL A 112 0.22 -1.72 -16.81
N ILE A 113 -0.24 -2.93 -16.48
CA ILE A 113 -0.91 -3.81 -17.45
C ILE A 113 -2.16 -3.14 -18.00
N ILE A 114 -3.01 -2.59 -17.13
CA ILE A 114 -4.21 -1.86 -17.54
C ILE A 114 -3.84 -0.63 -18.36
N GLY A 115 -2.85 0.14 -17.96
CA GLY A 115 -2.42 1.35 -18.67
C GLY A 115 -1.84 1.06 -20.06
N LEU A 116 -1.23 -0.11 -20.25
CA LEU A 116 -0.76 -0.57 -21.56
C LEU A 116 -1.91 -1.00 -22.47
N VAL A 117 -2.98 -1.60 -21.93
CA VAL A 117 -4.13 -2.07 -22.71
C VAL A 117 -5.14 -0.96 -22.98
N ALA A 118 -5.37 -0.09 -22.00
CA ALA A 118 -6.33 1.02 -22.05
C ALA A 118 -5.68 2.37 -22.43
N GLU A 119 -4.41 2.35 -22.86
CA GLU A 119 -3.64 3.52 -23.30
C GLU A 119 -3.67 4.69 -22.30
N LEU A 120 -3.55 4.39 -21.00
CA LEU A 120 -3.58 5.39 -19.94
C LEU A 120 -2.22 6.07 -19.81
N PRO A 121 -2.10 7.38 -20.08
CA PRO A 121 -0.81 8.05 -20.12
C PRO A 121 -0.23 8.33 -18.71
N LEU A 122 -1.09 8.38 -17.69
CA LEU A 122 -0.75 8.71 -16.30
C LEU A 122 -1.36 7.69 -15.34
N LEU A 123 -0.60 7.29 -14.32
CA LEU A 123 -0.96 6.26 -13.36
C LEU A 123 -1.04 6.77 -11.91
N MET A 124 -0.74 8.05 -11.65
CA MET A 124 -0.78 8.60 -10.29
C MET A 124 -2.17 8.50 -9.67
N ASP A 125 -3.20 8.97 -10.38
CA ASP A 125 -4.60 8.97 -9.89
C ASP A 125 -5.11 7.57 -9.55
N PRO A 126 -5.04 6.56 -10.45
CA PRO A 126 -5.49 5.22 -10.11
C PRO A 126 -4.63 4.58 -9.00
N MET A 127 -3.34 4.89 -8.92
CA MET A 127 -2.46 4.36 -7.89
C MET A 127 -2.86 4.88 -6.50
N VAL A 128 -2.98 6.20 -6.34
CA VAL A 128 -3.40 6.83 -5.07
C VAL A 128 -4.77 6.31 -4.66
N LEU A 129 -5.71 6.22 -5.60
CA LEU A 129 -7.05 5.72 -5.29
C LEU A 129 -7.06 4.23 -4.94
N SER A 130 -6.21 3.40 -5.56
CA SER A 130 -6.10 1.98 -5.20
C SER A 130 -5.64 1.79 -3.75
N VAL A 131 -4.66 2.60 -3.31
CA VAL A 131 -4.14 2.57 -1.94
C VAL A 131 -5.20 3.08 -0.95
N LEU A 132 -5.84 4.20 -1.26
CA LEU A 132 -6.97 4.74 -0.51
C LEU A 132 -8.09 3.70 -0.38
N TYR A 133 -8.44 3.02 -1.47
CA TYR A 133 -9.47 1.97 -1.48
C TYR A 133 -9.14 0.84 -0.51
N VAL A 134 -7.90 0.33 -0.52
CA VAL A 134 -7.47 -0.73 0.40
C VAL A 134 -7.61 -0.26 1.85
N TRP A 135 -7.18 0.97 2.16
CA TRP A 135 -7.36 1.53 3.51
C TRP A 135 -8.84 1.62 3.92
N CYS A 136 -9.69 2.11 3.01
CA CYS A 136 -11.13 2.22 3.23
C CYS A 136 -11.78 0.85 3.49
N GLN A 137 -11.34 -0.20 2.81
CA GLN A 137 -11.87 -1.54 3.02
C GLN A 137 -11.31 -2.26 4.24
N LEU A 138 -10.19 -1.83 4.77
CA LEU A 138 -9.70 -2.33 6.06
C LEU A 138 -10.35 -1.58 7.23
N ASN A 139 -10.75 -0.32 7.02
CA ASN A 139 -11.34 0.54 8.05
C ASN A 139 -12.80 0.90 7.73
N LYS A 140 -13.62 -0.07 7.26
CA LYS A 140 -14.96 0.18 6.69
C LYS A 140 -15.90 0.98 7.57
N ASP A 141 -15.86 0.73 8.89
CA ASP A 141 -16.74 1.38 9.86
C ASP A 141 -16.20 2.68 10.42
N GLN A 142 -14.95 3.03 10.10
CA GLN A 142 -14.37 4.30 10.53
C GLN A 142 -15.10 5.46 9.85
N VAL A 143 -15.63 6.39 10.64
CA VAL A 143 -16.25 7.60 10.13
C VAL A 143 -15.14 8.61 9.82
N ILE A 144 -15.07 9.02 8.56
CA ILE A 144 -14.16 10.06 8.11
C ILE A 144 -14.93 11.35 7.84
N SER A 145 -14.25 12.47 8.05
CA SER A 145 -14.76 13.77 7.60
C SER A 145 -14.21 14.06 6.21
N PHE A 146 -15.10 14.34 5.27
CA PHE A 146 -14.78 14.80 3.93
C PHE A 146 -15.03 16.31 3.84
N TRP A 147 -14.83 16.89 2.66
CA TRP A 147 -14.90 18.32 2.47
C TRP A 147 -16.29 18.86 2.86
N PHE A 148 -16.32 20.14 3.25
CA PHE A 148 -17.52 20.83 3.71
C PHE A 148 -18.13 20.23 4.99
N GLY A 149 -17.34 19.50 5.79
CA GLY A 149 -17.79 18.94 7.06
C GLY A 149 -18.72 17.73 6.93
N THR A 150 -18.88 17.20 5.72
CA THR A 150 -19.64 15.97 5.48
C THR A 150 -18.95 14.78 6.13
N ARG A 151 -19.71 13.91 6.81
CA ARG A 151 -19.18 12.73 7.50
C ARG A 151 -19.84 11.47 7.00
N PHE A 152 -19.04 10.47 6.66
CA PHE A 152 -19.52 9.18 6.21
C PHE A 152 -18.51 8.07 6.51
N LYS A 153 -18.94 6.82 6.37
CA LYS A 153 -18.08 5.64 6.58
C LYS A 153 -17.01 5.55 5.50
N ALA A 154 -15.78 5.21 5.88
CA ALA A 154 -14.62 5.16 4.99
C ALA A 154 -14.86 4.33 3.72
N MET A 155 -15.65 3.26 3.81
CA MET A 155 -16.04 2.42 2.66
C MET A 155 -16.64 3.21 1.47
N TYR A 156 -17.29 4.34 1.72
CA TYR A 156 -17.91 5.16 0.67
C TYR A 156 -16.95 6.16 0.02
N LEU A 157 -15.79 6.44 0.63
CA LEU A 157 -14.87 7.46 0.14
C LEU A 157 -14.43 7.28 -1.32
N PRO A 158 -14.03 6.07 -1.77
CA PRO A 158 -13.59 5.90 -3.16
C PRO A 158 -14.70 6.25 -4.16
N TRP A 159 -15.94 5.92 -3.81
CA TRP A 159 -17.13 6.20 -4.64
C TRP A 159 -17.52 7.67 -4.62
N VAL A 160 -17.39 8.33 -3.47
CA VAL A 160 -17.60 9.78 -3.35
C VAL A 160 -16.59 10.54 -4.20
N LEU A 161 -15.31 10.12 -4.19
CA LEU A 161 -14.27 10.72 -5.03
C LEU A 161 -14.55 10.52 -6.53
N PHE A 162 -14.94 9.31 -6.93
CA PHE A 162 -15.34 9.02 -8.31
C PHE A 162 -16.52 9.91 -8.75
N ALA A 163 -17.58 10.02 -7.94
CA ALA A 163 -18.73 10.84 -8.25
C ALA A 163 -18.36 12.34 -8.34
N PHE A 164 -17.49 12.81 -7.44
CA PHE A 164 -17.02 14.19 -7.42
C PHE A 164 -16.22 14.55 -8.69
N ASN A 165 -15.29 13.68 -9.11
CA ASN A 165 -14.52 13.88 -10.34
C ASN A 165 -15.38 13.82 -11.60
N LEU A 166 -16.45 13.02 -11.59
CA LEU A 166 -17.45 13.01 -12.66
C LEU A 166 -18.21 14.33 -12.76
N ILE A 167 -18.59 14.93 -11.63
CA ILE A 167 -19.29 16.23 -11.59
C ILE A 167 -18.39 17.38 -12.05
N ILE A 168 -17.10 17.35 -11.67
CA ILE A 168 -16.13 18.38 -12.07
C ILE A 168 -15.76 18.27 -13.56
N GLY A 169 -16.07 17.15 -14.21
CA GLY A 169 -15.77 16.92 -15.62
C GLY A 169 -14.32 16.56 -15.89
N SER A 170 -13.56 16.12 -14.87
CA SER A 170 -12.17 15.64 -15.03
C SER A 170 -12.09 14.23 -15.64
N GLY A 171 -13.24 13.55 -15.80
CA GLY A 171 -13.32 12.13 -16.12
C GLY A 171 -13.28 11.28 -14.84
N GLY A 172 -13.78 10.04 -14.92
CA GLY A 172 -13.87 9.09 -13.79
C GLY A 172 -13.20 7.74 -14.05
N MET A 173 -12.62 7.54 -15.23
CA MET A 173 -12.12 6.23 -15.66
C MET A 173 -10.86 5.82 -14.88
N MET A 174 -9.98 6.79 -14.60
CA MET A 174 -8.78 6.57 -13.79
C MET A 174 -9.16 6.09 -12.38
N GLU A 175 -10.21 6.67 -11.82
CA GLU A 175 -10.71 6.32 -10.51
C GLU A 175 -11.33 4.93 -10.51
N LEU A 176 -12.09 4.57 -11.54
CA LEU A 176 -12.63 3.21 -11.66
C LEU A 176 -11.52 2.16 -11.72
N PHE A 177 -10.45 2.39 -12.49
CA PHE A 177 -9.31 1.47 -12.52
C PHE A 177 -8.61 1.37 -11.16
N GLY A 178 -8.45 2.48 -10.45
CA GLY A 178 -7.92 2.48 -9.08
C GLY A 178 -8.78 1.65 -8.12
N ILE A 179 -10.11 1.81 -8.18
CA ILE A 179 -11.05 1.03 -7.37
C ILE A 179 -10.97 -0.47 -7.70
N VAL A 180 -10.96 -0.82 -8.98
CA VAL A 180 -10.88 -2.22 -9.44
C VAL A 180 -9.57 -2.87 -8.98
N VAL A 181 -8.43 -2.20 -9.16
CA VAL A 181 -7.13 -2.75 -8.73
C VAL A 181 -7.03 -2.85 -7.22
N GLY A 182 -7.48 -1.83 -6.48
CA GLY A 182 -7.53 -1.88 -5.02
C GLY A 182 -8.43 -3.01 -4.51
N HIS A 183 -9.58 -3.24 -5.17
CA HIS A 183 -10.47 -4.34 -4.85
C HIS A 183 -9.86 -5.70 -5.17
N LEU A 184 -9.15 -5.83 -6.29
CA LEU A 184 -8.46 -7.05 -6.68
C LEU A 184 -7.42 -7.45 -5.62
N TYR A 185 -6.57 -6.50 -5.18
CA TYR A 185 -5.64 -6.76 -4.08
C TYR A 185 -6.37 -7.16 -2.80
N PHE A 186 -7.39 -6.37 -2.41
CA PHE A 186 -8.13 -6.64 -1.18
C PHE A 186 -8.80 -8.03 -1.20
N PHE A 187 -9.38 -8.42 -2.34
CA PHE A 187 -10.03 -9.70 -2.53
C PHE A 187 -9.04 -10.85 -2.42
N LEU A 188 -7.92 -10.80 -3.16
CA LEU A 188 -6.93 -11.86 -3.20
C LEU A 188 -6.18 -12.02 -1.87
N MET A 189 -5.91 -10.91 -1.18
CA MET A 189 -5.13 -10.92 0.05
C MET A 189 -5.97 -11.20 1.29
N PHE A 190 -7.19 -10.63 1.39
CA PHE A 190 -7.98 -10.70 2.62
C PHE A 190 -9.21 -11.59 2.49
N LYS A 191 -10.00 -11.41 1.43
CA LYS A 191 -11.30 -12.09 1.32
C LYS A 191 -11.17 -13.55 0.91
N TYR A 192 -10.29 -13.84 -0.05
CA TYR A 192 -10.10 -15.18 -0.58
C TYR A 192 -9.62 -16.19 0.49
N PRO A 193 -8.61 -15.88 1.34
CA PRO A 193 -8.22 -16.79 2.42
C PRO A 193 -9.32 -17.00 3.47
N GLN A 194 -10.13 -15.97 3.75
CA GLN A 194 -11.21 -16.02 4.75
C GLN A 194 -12.39 -16.90 4.29
N ASP A 195 -12.80 -16.77 3.03
CA ASP A 195 -13.98 -17.47 2.51
C ASP A 195 -13.68 -18.91 2.07
N PHE A 196 -12.46 -19.21 1.62
CA PHE A 196 -12.10 -20.51 1.04
C PHE A 196 -11.11 -21.34 1.87
N GLY A 197 -10.71 -20.88 3.06
CA GLY A 197 -9.82 -21.61 3.98
C GLY A 197 -8.45 -21.97 3.38
N GLY A 198 -8.04 -21.28 2.31
CA GLY A 198 -6.90 -21.65 1.47
C GLY A 198 -5.56 -21.06 1.93
N ALA A 199 -4.49 -21.60 1.37
CA ALA A 199 -3.16 -21.00 1.42
C ALA A 199 -3.21 -19.56 0.86
N GLN A 200 -2.47 -18.66 1.49
CA GLN A 200 -2.38 -17.25 1.08
C GLN A 200 -1.86 -17.17 -0.37
N LEU A 201 -2.76 -16.93 -1.34
CA LEU A 201 -2.43 -16.88 -2.78
C LEU A 201 -1.31 -15.86 -3.08
N LEU A 202 -1.31 -14.75 -2.33
CA LEU A 202 -0.30 -13.71 -2.41
C LEU A 202 0.64 -13.82 -1.22
N SER A 203 1.75 -14.56 -1.39
CA SER A 203 2.83 -14.57 -0.43
C SER A 203 3.85 -13.49 -0.75
N VAL A 204 4.25 -12.74 0.27
CA VAL A 204 5.27 -11.69 0.11
C VAL A 204 6.60 -12.36 -0.22
N PRO A 205 7.23 -12.03 -1.36
CA PRO A 205 8.43 -12.73 -1.79
C PRO A 205 9.56 -12.51 -0.79
N ASN A 206 10.36 -13.56 -0.57
CA ASN A 206 11.46 -13.54 0.41
C ASN A 206 12.49 -12.42 0.17
N ILE A 207 12.58 -11.90 -1.07
CA ILE A 207 13.45 -10.79 -1.44
C ILE A 207 13.01 -9.50 -0.71
N LEU A 208 11.71 -9.21 -0.67
CA LEU A 208 11.19 -8.02 0.03
C LEU A 208 11.40 -8.14 1.54
N ASN A 209 11.19 -9.33 2.11
CA ASN A 209 11.48 -9.58 3.53
C ASN A 209 12.97 -9.42 3.87
N LYS A 210 13.88 -9.66 2.92
CA LYS A 210 15.33 -9.42 3.11
C LYS A 210 15.68 -7.94 3.06
N TRP A 211 15.04 -7.16 2.19
CA TRP A 211 15.29 -5.72 2.06
C TRP A 211 14.60 -4.91 3.16
N PHE A 212 13.42 -5.35 3.59
CA PHE A 212 12.62 -4.74 4.64
C PHE A 212 12.38 -5.77 5.75
N PRO A 213 13.37 -6.04 6.61
CA PRO A 213 13.22 -7.01 7.68
C PRO A 213 12.06 -6.62 8.60
N ARG A 214 11.29 -7.64 9.00
CA ARG A 214 10.17 -7.46 9.93
C ARG A 214 10.69 -6.82 11.21
N ARG A 215 10.12 -5.69 11.59
CA ARG A 215 10.48 -5.02 12.84
C ARG A 215 9.86 -5.85 13.97
N GLN A 216 10.72 -6.54 14.71
CA GLN A 216 10.38 -7.39 15.84
C GLN A 216 9.65 -6.56 16.91
N GLY A 217 8.32 -6.50 16.84
CA GLY A 217 7.50 -5.66 17.70
C GLY A 217 6.14 -5.27 17.14
N GLY A 218 5.92 -5.35 15.81
CA GLY A 218 4.58 -5.29 15.24
C GLY A 218 3.89 -6.64 15.38
N SER A 219 2.67 -6.65 15.93
CA SER A 219 1.80 -7.83 15.99
C SER A 219 1.79 -8.55 14.65
N GLY A 220 2.03 -9.86 14.69
CA GLY A 220 2.40 -10.70 13.55
C GLY A 220 1.58 -10.46 12.29
N GLY A 221 2.26 -10.63 11.14
CA GLY A 221 1.66 -10.52 9.81
C GLY A 221 0.27 -11.14 9.77
N PHE A 222 -0.70 -10.33 9.35
CA PHE A 222 -2.09 -10.73 9.26
C PHE A 222 -2.22 -11.97 8.38
N GLY A 223 -2.68 -13.07 8.96
CA GLY A 223 -2.84 -14.38 8.30
C GLY A 223 -1.74 -15.40 8.59
N GLN A 224 -0.66 -15.04 9.31
CA GLN A 224 0.28 -16.03 9.86
C GLN A 224 -0.12 -16.37 11.30
N ALA A 225 -0.36 -17.65 11.57
CA ALA A 225 -0.49 -18.14 12.93
C ALA A 225 0.74 -17.67 13.75
N PRO A 226 0.55 -17.18 14.99
CA PRO A 226 1.66 -16.74 15.82
C PRO A 226 2.73 -17.84 15.85
N PRO A 227 4.01 -17.54 15.61
CA PRO A 227 5.05 -18.51 15.85
C PRO A 227 4.92 -18.92 17.32
N VAL A 228 4.70 -20.21 17.56
CA VAL A 228 4.63 -20.77 18.91
C VAL A 228 5.88 -20.30 19.63
N ARG A 229 5.68 -19.41 20.62
CA ARG A 229 6.75 -18.83 21.42
C ARG A 229 7.38 -20.01 22.16
N ARG A 230 8.46 -20.57 21.60
CA ARG A 230 9.24 -21.62 22.26
C ARG A 230 9.76 -20.96 23.53
N ARG A 231 9.15 -21.31 24.65
CA ARG A 231 9.52 -20.81 25.97
C ARG A 231 11.02 -21.06 26.14
N PRO A 232 11.84 -20.05 26.50
CA PRO A 232 13.24 -20.31 26.78
C PRO A 232 13.27 -21.25 27.98
N ASP A 233 13.75 -22.46 27.73
CA ASP A 233 13.90 -23.49 28.75
C ASP A 233 15.03 -23.04 29.67
N ASN A 234 14.65 -22.53 30.85
CA ASN A 234 15.58 -22.12 31.88
C ASN A 234 15.85 -23.34 32.77
N GLY A 235 16.92 -24.06 32.45
CA GLY A 235 17.48 -25.16 33.24
C GLY A 235 18.58 -25.80 32.40
N GLY A 236 19.86 -25.75 32.76
CA GLY A 236 20.38 -26.14 34.05
C GLY A 236 20.80 -27.61 33.98
N ASN A 237 21.98 -27.85 33.41
CA ASN A 237 22.86 -29.01 33.59
C ASN A 237 22.41 -30.43 33.16
N ASP A 238 23.42 -31.18 32.70
CA ASP A 238 23.56 -32.64 32.65
C ASP A 238 22.89 -33.49 31.55
N GLY A 239 23.77 -34.22 30.84
CA GLY A 239 23.65 -35.67 30.67
C GLY A 239 22.76 -36.18 29.54
N GLY A 240 23.37 -36.93 28.61
CA GLY A 240 22.68 -37.58 27.49
C GLY A 240 21.52 -38.50 27.88
N GLY A 241 20.57 -38.66 26.96
CA GLY A 241 19.51 -39.66 27.07
C GLY A 241 18.25 -39.30 26.30
N TRP A 242 18.08 -39.94 25.13
CA TRP A 242 16.83 -40.45 24.56
C TRP A 242 15.60 -39.52 24.57
N ARG A 243 15.22 -39.06 23.37
CA ARG A 243 13.96 -38.36 23.09
C ARG A 243 12.76 -39.26 23.38
N GLY A 244 12.16 -39.11 24.56
CA GLY A 244 10.83 -39.65 24.88
C GLY A 244 9.73 -38.70 24.40
N HIS A 245 8.75 -39.22 23.66
CA HIS A 245 7.52 -38.48 23.35
C HIS A 245 6.63 -38.43 24.60
N ASN A 246 6.39 -37.23 25.12
CA ASN A 246 5.52 -37.00 26.27
C ASN A 246 4.05 -36.98 25.80
N TRP A 247 3.33 -38.07 26.00
CA TRP A 247 1.89 -38.14 25.75
C TRP A 247 1.15 -37.57 26.97
N GLY A 248 0.27 -36.60 26.72
CA GLY A 248 -0.34 -35.75 27.73
C GLY A 248 -1.01 -36.51 28.89
N ALA A 249 -0.81 -36.00 30.10
CA ALA A 249 -1.44 -36.51 31.31
C ALA A 249 -2.94 -36.17 31.32
N GLY A 250 -3.79 -37.21 31.35
CA GLY A 250 -5.23 -37.07 31.53
C GLY A 250 -5.57 -36.56 32.93
N HIS A 251 -6.54 -35.65 33.02
CA HIS A 251 -7.09 -35.17 34.29
C HIS A 251 -8.25 -36.07 34.72
N GLN A 252 -8.25 -36.51 35.99
CA GLN A 252 -9.41 -37.15 36.61
C GLN A 252 -10.45 -36.08 36.97
N LEU A 253 -11.68 -36.27 36.50
CA LEU A 253 -12.86 -35.55 36.96
C LEU A 253 -13.60 -36.45 37.95
N GLY A 254 -13.62 -36.07 39.22
CA GLY A 254 -14.46 -36.70 40.23
C GLY A 254 -13.81 -36.77 41.60
N GLY A 255 -14.23 -35.87 42.49
CA GLY A 255 -14.06 -36.00 43.94
C GLY A 255 -15.28 -35.35 44.60
N ASN A 256 -16.12 -36.18 45.23
CA ASN A 256 -17.19 -35.77 46.13
C ASN A 256 -16.61 -35.26 47.45
#